data_AF-A0A849Q0A2-F1
#
_entry.id   AF-A0A849Q0A2-F1
#
_cell.length_a   1.000
_cell.length_b   1.000
_cell.length_c   1.000
_cell.angle_alpha   90.00
_cell.angle_beta   90.00
_cell.angle_gamma   90.00
#
_symmetry.space_group_name_H-M   'P 1'
#
loop_
_entity.id
_entity.type
_entity.pdbx_description
1 polymer ?
#
loop_
_entity_poly.entity_id
_entity_poly.type
_entity_poly.pdbx_seq_one_letter_code
_entity_poly.pdbx_strand_id
1 'polypeptide(L)'
;LWTWFTLMILLVIQYTGHTKELADTKLMNITRAVCLSIVAFFLLLLVLKNPFETYYAVFGGAIETSNWNPFVAVYHLVDGQGMNPLLRNPWMAVHPPILFLGYAAFTIPFAAAFAALLIDDDRWIKLTRNWMRLAWLFLTAGIGLGGFWAYEVLGWGAWYWSWDPVETSSLIPWITATAFLHSGTRVHYGEYRFLAPMLAIVSFILVIFATFVTRSGMWVSVHSWQDLTFEGTLIAFFLAILVGSSLVLLTRRYFEENDGSDKSGQHKDR
;
A
#
# COMPACT_ATOMS: atom_id res chain seq x y z
N LEU A 1 4.58 3.65 -10.57
CA LEU A 1 5.56 2.77 -9.88
C LEU A 1 4.89 1.64 -9.13
N TRP A 2 4.06 1.92 -8.12
CA TRP A 2 3.38 0.88 -7.33
C TRP A 2 2.68 -0.18 -8.19
N THR A 3 1.76 0.21 -9.07
CA THR A 3 1.08 -0.71 -9.98
C THR A 3 2.04 -1.62 -10.74
N TRP A 4 3.10 -1.02 -11.30
CA TRP A 4 4.09 -1.75 -12.07
C TRP A 4 4.83 -2.77 -11.20
N PHE A 5 5.28 -2.39 -10.00
CA PHE A 5 5.90 -3.31 -9.05
C PHE A 5 4.96 -4.42 -8.62
N THR A 6 3.68 -4.13 -8.31
CA THR A 6 2.71 -5.17 -7.95
C THR A 6 2.48 -6.17 -9.09
N LEU A 7 2.39 -5.69 -10.34
CA LEU A 7 2.26 -6.57 -11.51
C LEU A 7 3.52 -7.42 -11.72
N MET A 8 4.72 -6.85 -11.56
CA MET A 8 5.97 -7.61 -11.61
C MET A 8 6.06 -8.66 -10.50
N ILE A 9 5.63 -8.31 -9.28
CA ILE A 9 5.56 -9.25 -8.17
C ILE A 9 4.60 -10.41 -8.50
N LEU A 10 3.40 -10.12 -9.02
CA LEU A 10 2.45 -11.15 -9.43
C LEU A 10 3.00 -12.07 -10.53
N LEU A 11 3.74 -11.51 -11.50
CA LEU A 11 4.46 -12.28 -12.52
C LEU A 11 5.50 -13.19 -11.87
N VAL A 12 6.35 -12.66 -10.98
CA VAL A 12 7.39 -13.44 -10.29
C VAL A 12 6.80 -14.56 -9.43
N ILE A 13 5.66 -14.31 -8.76
CA ILE A 13 4.92 -15.32 -7.97
C ILE A 13 4.49 -16.51 -8.84
N GLN A 14 4.19 -16.28 -10.12
CA GLN A 14 3.82 -17.36 -11.03
C GLN A 14 4.98 -18.32 -11.34
N TYR A 15 6.21 -17.80 -11.34
CA TYR A 15 7.41 -18.57 -11.73
C TYR A 15 8.23 -19.09 -10.53
N THR A 16 8.02 -18.57 -9.32
CA THR A 16 8.77 -18.98 -8.13
C THR A 16 8.33 -20.35 -7.60
N GLY A 17 9.29 -21.25 -7.37
CA GLY A 17 9.01 -22.66 -7.08
C GLY A 17 8.18 -22.93 -5.82
N HIS A 18 8.31 -22.11 -4.77
CA HIS A 18 7.53 -22.25 -3.53
C HIS A 18 6.05 -21.87 -3.69
N THR A 19 5.71 -21.10 -4.72
CA THR A 19 4.34 -20.67 -5.02
C THR A 19 3.73 -21.47 -6.17
N LYS A 20 4.52 -22.26 -6.91
CA LYS A 20 4.01 -23.21 -7.91
C LYS A 20 3.05 -24.23 -7.31
N GLU A 21 3.33 -24.76 -6.11
CA GLU A 21 2.41 -25.67 -5.40
C GLU A 21 1.08 -25.01 -5.04
N LEU A 22 1.06 -23.68 -4.90
CA LEU A 22 -0.13 -22.89 -4.61
C LEU A 22 -0.80 -22.36 -5.88
N ALA A 23 -0.18 -22.48 -7.06
CA ALA A 23 -0.57 -21.76 -8.26
C ALA A 23 -2.00 -22.06 -8.73
N ASP A 24 -2.45 -23.30 -8.57
CA ASP A 24 -3.77 -23.79 -8.98
C ASP A 24 -4.78 -23.83 -7.83
N THR A 25 -4.40 -23.32 -6.66
CA THR A 25 -5.29 -23.31 -5.49
C THR A 25 -6.29 -22.16 -5.55
N LYS A 26 -7.48 -22.39 -4.97
CA LYS A 26 -8.50 -21.33 -4.77
C LYS A 26 -7.93 -20.13 -4.01
N LEU A 27 -7.04 -20.37 -3.04
CA LEU A 27 -6.32 -19.34 -2.28
C LEU A 27 -5.58 -18.37 -3.20
N MET A 28 -4.77 -18.90 -4.11
CA MET A 28 -3.95 -18.09 -5.01
C MET A 28 -4.83 -17.34 -6.03
N ASN A 29 -5.91 -17.95 -6.51
CA ASN A 29 -6.83 -17.27 -7.43
C ASN A 29 -7.50 -16.06 -6.78
N ILE A 30 -7.97 -16.19 -5.54
CA ILE A 30 -8.54 -15.07 -4.79
C ILE A 30 -7.46 -14.02 -4.48
N THR A 31 -6.26 -14.45 -4.06
CA THR A 31 -5.13 -13.56 -3.79
C THR A 31 -4.79 -12.71 -5.02
N ARG A 32 -4.71 -13.33 -6.21
CA ARG A 32 -4.48 -12.65 -7.49
C ARG A 32 -5.62 -11.68 -7.82
N ALA A 33 -6.87 -12.11 -7.66
CA ALA A 33 -8.03 -11.25 -7.92
C ALA A 33 -8.04 -10.00 -7.02
N VAL A 34 -7.74 -10.16 -5.73
CA VAL A 34 -7.64 -9.02 -4.79
C VAL A 34 -6.49 -8.09 -5.19
N CYS A 35 -5.29 -8.63 -5.50
CA CYS A 35 -4.17 -7.81 -5.97
C CYS A 35 -4.50 -7.05 -7.27
N LEU A 36 -5.19 -7.70 -8.22
CA LEU A 36 -5.61 -7.07 -9.47
C LEU A 36 -6.67 -5.99 -9.24
N SER A 37 -7.57 -6.16 -8.27
CA SER A 37 -8.55 -5.12 -7.91
C SER A 37 -7.87 -3.86 -7.35
N ILE A 38 -6.85 -4.03 -6.51
CA ILE A 38 -6.01 -2.93 -5.98
C ILE A 38 -5.26 -2.25 -7.13
N VAL A 39 -4.64 -3.03 -8.02
CA VAL A 39 -3.97 -2.51 -9.22
C VAL A 39 -4.94 -1.73 -10.11
N ALA A 40 -6.15 -2.24 -10.33
CA ALA A 40 -7.17 -1.58 -11.14
C ALA A 40 -7.57 -0.22 -10.54
N PHE A 41 -7.71 -0.12 -9.22
CA PHE A 41 -7.95 1.16 -8.55
C PHE A 41 -6.81 2.17 -8.80
N PHE A 42 -5.56 1.76 -8.64
CA PHE A 42 -4.42 2.66 -8.89
C PHE A 42 -4.25 3.02 -10.37
N LEU A 43 -4.61 2.13 -11.30
CA LEU A 43 -4.66 2.45 -12.72
C LEU A 43 -5.77 3.46 -13.02
N LEU A 44 -6.94 3.30 -12.41
CA LEU A 44 -8.03 4.27 -12.53
C LEU A 44 -7.57 5.65 -12.07
N LEU A 45 -6.88 5.75 -10.92
CA LEU A 45 -6.30 7.01 -10.46
C LEU A 45 -5.33 7.61 -11.48
N LEU A 46 -4.47 6.81 -12.10
CA LEU A 46 -3.52 7.26 -13.12
C LEU A 46 -4.22 7.75 -14.40
N VAL A 47 -5.32 7.11 -14.79
CA VAL A 47 -6.13 7.51 -15.95
C VAL A 47 -6.86 8.83 -15.68
N LEU A 48 -7.39 9.01 -14.47
CA LEU A 48 -8.08 10.24 -14.08
C LEU A 48 -7.11 11.42 -13.92
N LYS A 49 -5.93 11.16 -13.33
CA LYS A 49 -4.87 12.14 -13.08
C LYS A 49 -3.62 11.74 -13.85
N ASN A 50 -3.55 12.16 -15.11
CA ASN A 50 -2.40 11.87 -15.96
C ASN A 50 -1.26 12.86 -15.62
N PRO A 51 -0.03 12.42 -15.31
CA PRO A 51 1.10 13.33 -15.12
C PRO A 51 1.57 14.01 -16.42
N PHE A 52 1.05 13.59 -17.57
CA PHE A 52 1.37 14.10 -18.90
C PHE A 52 0.21 14.90 -19.51
N GLU A 53 -0.55 15.62 -18.68
CA GLU A 53 -1.63 16.49 -19.18
C GLU A 53 -1.07 17.51 -20.18
N THR A 54 -1.77 17.68 -21.30
CA THR A 54 -1.34 18.61 -22.34
C THR A 54 -1.99 19.95 -22.12
N TYR A 55 -1.17 21.01 -22.07
CA TYR A 55 -1.66 22.38 -22.07
C TYR A 55 -2.13 22.77 -23.46
N TYR A 56 -3.29 23.42 -23.56
CA TYR A 56 -3.82 23.91 -24.81
C TYR A 56 -4.49 25.28 -24.61
N ALA A 57 -4.47 26.09 -25.66
CA ALA A 57 -5.10 27.41 -25.64
C ALA A 57 -6.57 27.31 -26.06
N VAL A 58 -7.45 27.88 -25.25
CA VAL A 58 -8.89 27.97 -25.53
C VAL A 58 -9.19 29.31 -26.22
N PHE A 59 -10.30 29.35 -26.96
CA PHE A 59 -10.82 30.59 -27.55
C PHE A 59 -10.98 31.66 -26.45
N GLY A 60 -10.21 32.75 -26.56
CA GLY A 60 -10.10 33.79 -25.53
C GLY A 60 -8.74 33.90 -24.85
N GLY A 61 -7.77 33.02 -25.17
CA GLY A 61 -6.39 33.10 -24.69
C GLY A 61 -6.15 32.48 -23.31
N ALA A 62 -7.18 31.88 -22.70
CA ALA A 62 -7.02 31.07 -21.50
C ALA A 62 -6.28 29.77 -21.83
N ILE A 63 -5.42 29.33 -20.91
CA ILE A 63 -4.69 28.06 -21.01
C ILE A 63 -5.38 27.06 -20.10
N GLU A 64 -5.78 25.93 -20.67
CA GLU A 64 -6.38 24.81 -19.93
C GLU A 64 -5.55 23.53 -20.13
N THR A 65 -5.79 22.51 -19.29
CA THR A 65 -5.19 21.19 -19.45
C THR A 65 -6.21 20.19 -19.99
N SER A 66 -5.75 19.28 -20.84
CA SER A 66 -6.55 18.19 -21.40
C SER A 66 -5.83 16.86 -21.28
N ASN A 67 -6.55 15.86 -20.77
CA ASN A 67 -6.11 14.46 -20.72
C ASN A 67 -6.75 13.57 -21.79
N TRP A 68 -7.81 14.03 -22.42
CA TRP A 68 -8.74 13.19 -23.18
C TRP A 68 -8.77 13.50 -24.67
N ASN A 69 -8.17 14.63 -25.09
CA ASN A 69 -8.14 15.04 -26.48
C ASN A 69 -6.69 15.10 -27.00
N PRO A 70 -6.22 14.10 -27.76
CA PRO A 70 -4.86 14.05 -28.28
C PRO A 70 -4.64 14.97 -29.50
N PHE A 71 -5.71 15.62 -30.00
CA PHE A 71 -5.66 16.46 -31.20
C PHE A 71 -5.68 17.96 -30.88
N VAL A 72 -5.60 18.35 -29.60
CA VAL A 72 -5.49 19.77 -29.23
C VAL A 72 -4.14 20.34 -29.68
N ALA A 73 -4.16 21.59 -30.15
CA ALA A 73 -2.93 22.31 -30.44
C ALA A 73 -2.16 22.55 -29.13
N VAL A 74 -1.01 21.89 -29.01
CA VAL A 74 -0.16 21.95 -27.80
C VAL A 74 0.30 23.38 -27.59
N TYR A 75 -0.01 23.92 -26.41
CA TYR A 75 0.56 25.17 -25.94
C TYR A 75 1.87 24.88 -25.20
N HIS A 76 2.99 25.38 -25.72
CA HIS A 76 4.29 25.24 -25.09
C HIS A 76 4.46 26.32 -24.01
N LEU A 77 4.49 25.92 -22.73
CA LEU A 77 4.94 26.83 -21.68
C LEU A 77 6.42 27.14 -21.86
N VAL A 78 6.75 28.43 -21.94
CA VAL A 78 8.12 28.93 -22.12
C VAL A 78 8.95 28.68 -20.86
N ASP A 79 8.36 28.88 -19.69
CA ASP A 79 8.95 28.59 -18.38
C ASP A 79 7.98 27.78 -17.54
N GLY A 80 8.41 26.62 -17.03
CA GLY A 80 7.71 25.90 -15.97
C GLY A 80 8.19 26.37 -14.60
N GLN A 81 7.37 26.19 -13.55
CA GLN A 81 7.79 26.47 -12.16
C GLN A 81 8.99 25.60 -11.70
N GLY A 82 9.44 24.65 -12.53
CA GLY A 82 10.55 23.76 -12.24
C GLY A 82 10.27 22.87 -11.04
N MET A 83 11.20 21.98 -10.74
CA MET A 83 11.18 21.26 -9.47
C MET A 83 11.76 22.17 -8.38
N ASN A 84 11.12 22.19 -7.21
CA ASN A 84 11.61 22.89 -6.02
C ASN A 84 13.11 22.57 -5.84
N PRO A 85 14.00 23.57 -5.69
CA PRO A 85 15.43 23.35 -5.51
C PRO A 85 15.78 22.33 -4.41
N LEU A 86 15.00 22.28 -3.32
CA LEU A 86 15.18 21.32 -2.22
C LEU A 86 14.97 19.85 -2.65
N LEU A 87 14.19 19.63 -3.69
CA LEU A 87 13.89 18.32 -4.24
C LEU A 87 14.98 17.84 -5.23
N ARG A 88 15.95 18.68 -5.62
CA ARG A 88 17.02 18.32 -6.57
C ARG A 88 18.18 17.60 -5.89
N ASN A 89 17.92 16.41 -5.33
CA ASN A 89 18.91 15.60 -4.65
C ASN A 89 18.88 14.13 -5.17
N PRO A 90 20.05 13.46 -5.38
CA PRO A 90 20.10 12.05 -5.76
C PRO A 90 19.27 11.12 -4.87
N TRP A 91 19.21 11.39 -3.56
CA TRP A 91 18.43 10.58 -2.61
C TRP A 91 16.93 10.69 -2.86
N MET A 92 16.43 11.85 -3.31
CA MET A 92 15.04 12.01 -3.73
C MET A 92 14.71 11.12 -4.93
N ALA A 93 15.67 10.83 -5.81
CA ALA A 93 15.46 9.92 -6.93
C ALA A 93 15.44 8.44 -6.52
N VAL A 94 16.23 8.06 -5.51
CA VAL A 94 16.43 6.65 -5.10
C VAL A 94 15.45 6.20 -4.02
N HIS A 95 15.12 7.07 -3.06
CA HIS A 95 14.25 6.75 -1.93
C HIS A 95 12.82 6.33 -2.34
N PRO A 96 12.07 7.09 -3.18
CA PRO A 96 10.69 6.76 -3.51
C PRO A 96 10.54 5.41 -4.21
N PRO A 97 11.36 5.03 -5.24
CA PRO A 97 11.27 3.70 -5.84
C PRO A 97 11.41 2.55 -4.82
N ILE A 98 12.33 2.68 -3.85
CA ILE A 98 12.55 1.68 -2.80
C ILE A 98 11.34 1.61 -1.86
N LEU A 99 10.82 2.75 -1.44
CA LEU A 99 9.64 2.83 -0.57
C LEU A 99 8.39 2.27 -1.27
N PHE A 100 8.17 2.61 -2.55
CA PHE A 100 7.06 2.07 -3.35
C PHE A 100 7.19 0.56 -3.60
N LEU A 101 8.41 0.03 -3.70
CA LEU A 101 8.63 -1.41 -3.78
C LEU A 101 8.19 -2.11 -2.48
N GLY A 102 8.50 -1.51 -1.33
CA GLY A 102 7.99 -1.96 -0.02
C GLY A 102 6.46 -1.96 0.02
N TYR A 103 5.82 -0.85 -0.36
CA TYR A 103 4.36 -0.72 -0.41
C TYR A 103 3.70 -1.71 -1.37
N ALA A 104 4.28 -1.93 -2.54
CA ALA A 104 3.82 -2.93 -3.49
C ALA A 104 3.90 -4.34 -2.89
N ALA A 105 4.99 -4.67 -2.19
CA ALA A 105 5.16 -5.98 -1.55
C ALA A 105 4.15 -6.24 -0.42
N PHE A 106 3.69 -5.23 0.32
CA PHE A 106 2.60 -5.36 1.32
C PHE A 106 1.27 -5.81 0.73
N THR A 107 1.05 -5.59 -0.57
CA THR A 107 -0.17 -6.02 -1.28
C THR A 107 -0.37 -7.53 -1.21
N ILE A 108 0.72 -8.31 -1.25
CA ILE A 108 0.65 -9.78 -1.27
C ILE A 108 0.23 -10.36 0.10
N PRO A 109 0.87 -10.02 1.23
CA PRO A 109 0.38 -10.36 2.57
C PRO A 109 -1.08 -10.03 2.81
N PHE A 110 -1.51 -8.82 2.40
CA PHE A 110 -2.90 -8.39 2.54
C PHE A 110 -3.85 -9.29 1.76
N ALA A 111 -3.58 -9.48 0.46
CA ALA A 111 -4.44 -10.27 -0.40
C ALA A 111 -4.49 -11.74 0.02
N ALA A 112 -3.37 -12.29 0.49
CA ALA A 112 -3.30 -13.66 0.99
C ALA A 112 -4.06 -13.83 2.31
N ALA A 113 -3.95 -12.87 3.24
CA ALA A 113 -4.73 -12.88 4.49
C ALA A 113 -6.22 -12.71 4.22
N PHE A 114 -6.60 -11.80 3.31
CA PHE A 114 -7.99 -11.59 2.89
C PHE A 114 -8.57 -12.87 2.26
N ALA A 115 -7.80 -13.52 1.38
CA ALA A 115 -8.18 -14.80 0.80
C ALA A 115 -8.34 -15.89 1.87
N ALA A 116 -7.40 -15.99 2.81
CA ALA A 116 -7.45 -16.96 3.90
C ALA A 116 -8.69 -16.81 4.78
N LEU A 117 -9.11 -15.57 5.09
CA LEU A 117 -10.33 -15.31 5.84
C LEU A 117 -11.61 -15.70 5.07
N LEU A 118 -11.56 -15.76 3.74
CA LEU A 118 -12.70 -16.16 2.91
C LEU A 118 -12.87 -17.67 2.77
N ILE A 119 -11.76 -18.41 2.66
CA ILE A 119 -11.78 -19.86 2.35
C ILE A 119 -11.28 -20.76 3.47
N ASP A 120 -10.79 -20.18 4.56
CA ASP A 120 -10.17 -20.88 5.68
C ASP A 120 -9.02 -21.81 5.26
N ASP A 121 -7.90 -21.22 4.79
CA ASP A 121 -6.76 -21.98 4.29
C ASP A 121 -5.44 -21.50 4.88
N ASP A 122 -4.90 -22.28 5.83
CA ASP A 122 -3.64 -22.02 6.55
C ASP A 122 -2.39 -21.91 5.65
N ARG A 123 -2.46 -22.34 4.38
CA ARG A 123 -1.33 -22.26 3.43
C ARG A 123 -0.93 -20.81 3.13
N TRP A 124 -1.77 -19.83 3.42
CA TRP A 124 -1.51 -18.40 3.22
C TRP A 124 -0.26 -17.89 3.97
N ILE A 125 0.08 -18.47 5.12
CA ILE A 125 1.29 -18.10 5.89
C ILE A 125 2.56 -18.39 5.09
N LYS A 126 2.62 -19.51 4.36
CA LYS A 126 3.78 -19.87 3.54
C LYS A 126 4.05 -18.83 2.45
N LEU A 127 2.98 -18.33 1.82
CA LEU A 127 3.06 -17.26 0.85
C LEU A 127 3.48 -15.95 1.53
N THR A 128 2.80 -15.57 2.60
CA THR A 128 2.92 -14.25 3.22
C THR A 128 4.28 -14.00 3.86
N ARG A 129 4.89 -15.01 4.48
CA ARG A 129 6.09 -14.84 5.31
C ARG A 129 7.25 -14.18 4.56
N ASN A 130 7.56 -14.66 3.36
CA ASN A 130 8.69 -14.14 2.59
C ASN A 130 8.37 -12.75 2.01
N TRP A 131 7.14 -12.54 1.55
CA TRP A 131 6.71 -11.24 1.04
C TRP A 131 6.66 -10.17 2.12
N MET A 132 6.22 -10.50 3.34
CA MET A 132 6.26 -9.57 4.46
C MET A 132 7.69 -9.18 4.84
N ARG A 133 8.64 -10.13 4.84
CA ARG A 133 10.06 -9.82 5.07
C ARG A 133 10.62 -8.88 4.01
N LEU A 134 10.29 -9.14 2.75
CA LEU A 134 10.71 -8.29 1.63
C LEU A 134 10.12 -6.88 1.75
N ALA A 135 8.82 -6.77 2.05
CA ALA A 135 8.13 -5.51 2.27
C ALA A 135 8.74 -4.72 3.43
N TRP A 136 9.00 -5.39 4.55
CA TRP A 136 9.64 -4.80 5.73
C TRP A 136 11.06 -4.32 5.46
N LEU A 137 11.88 -5.10 4.74
CA LEU A 137 13.25 -4.72 4.38
C LEU A 137 13.28 -3.47 3.48
N PHE A 138 12.48 -3.45 2.42
CA PHE A 138 12.41 -2.29 1.53
C PHE A 138 11.79 -1.07 2.19
N LEU A 139 10.79 -1.25 3.06
CA LEU A 139 10.24 -0.14 3.85
C LEU A 139 11.29 0.41 4.82
N THR A 140 12.08 -0.44 5.47
CA THR A 140 13.18 -0.03 6.36
C THR A 140 14.24 0.77 5.59
N ALA A 141 14.66 0.27 4.42
CA ALA A 141 15.60 0.98 3.56
C ALA A 141 15.01 2.31 3.05
N GLY A 142 13.74 2.33 2.69
CA GLY A 142 13.01 3.53 2.28
C GLY A 142 13.01 4.57 3.39
N ILE A 143 12.57 4.21 4.60
CA ILE A 143 12.57 5.09 5.76
C ILE A 143 13.98 5.61 6.07
N GLY A 144 14.99 4.74 6.09
CA GLY A 144 16.38 5.12 6.35
C GLY A 144 16.94 6.11 5.32
N LEU A 145 16.71 5.87 4.02
CA LEU A 145 17.13 6.78 2.95
C LEU A 145 16.36 8.10 2.98
N GLY A 146 15.07 8.07 3.31
CA GLY A 146 14.24 9.27 3.47
C GLY A 146 14.74 10.13 4.63
N GLY A 147 15.04 9.51 5.77
CA GLY A 147 15.62 10.19 6.92
C GLY A 147 17.02 10.77 6.64
N PHE A 148 17.86 10.05 5.89
CA PHE A 148 19.16 10.56 5.47
C PHE A 148 19.05 11.78 4.53
N TRP A 149 18.12 11.72 3.57
CA TRP A 149 17.84 12.85 2.68
C TRP A 149 17.31 14.07 3.44
N ALA A 150 16.37 13.87 4.37
CA ALA A 150 15.86 14.93 5.23
C ALA A 150 17.00 15.58 6.03
N TYR A 151 17.91 14.77 6.57
CA TYR A 151 19.11 15.26 7.27
C TYR A 151 20.02 16.11 6.37
N GLU A 152 20.26 15.72 5.12
CA GLU A 152 21.08 16.52 4.20
C GLU A 152 20.45 17.86 3.83
N VAL A 153 19.13 17.91 3.61
CA VAL A 153 18.44 19.10 3.11
C VAL A 153 18.06 20.07 4.22
N LEU A 154 17.65 19.55 5.37
CA LEU A 154 17.05 20.32 6.48
C LEU A 154 17.98 20.41 7.71
N GLY A 155 19.09 19.68 7.72
CA GLY A 155 20.07 19.66 8.81
C GLY A 155 19.51 19.11 10.12
N TRP A 156 20.19 19.42 11.22
CA TRP A 156 19.79 19.03 12.58
C TRP A 156 18.52 19.75 13.09
N GLY A 157 18.05 20.79 12.39
CA GLY A 157 16.95 21.66 12.82
C GLY A 157 15.56 21.26 12.31
N ALA A 158 15.47 20.42 11.27
CA ALA A 158 14.22 19.92 10.72
C ALA A 158 14.34 18.42 10.39
N TRP A 159 14.74 17.67 11.43
CA TRP A 159 14.89 16.22 11.41
C TRP A 159 13.56 15.49 11.11
N TYR A 160 13.66 14.24 10.66
CA TYR A 160 12.61 13.19 10.54
C TYR A 160 11.66 13.00 11.77
N TRP A 161 11.93 13.71 12.87
CA TRP A 161 11.40 13.61 14.24
C TRP A 161 10.79 14.96 14.65
N SER A 162 10.68 15.89 13.71
CA SER A 162 9.73 17.02 13.81
C SER A 162 8.28 16.53 13.63
N TRP A 163 8.08 15.20 13.58
CA TRP A 163 6.79 14.52 13.43
C TRP A 163 6.06 14.97 12.17
N ASP A 164 6.77 15.09 11.05
CA ASP A 164 6.12 15.34 9.76
C ASP A 164 5.09 14.21 9.50
N PRO A 165 3.83 14.56 9.15
CA PRO A 165 2.77 13.58 8.98
C PRO A 165 3.10 12.52 7.93
N VAL A 166 3.82 12.88 6.87
CA VAL A 166 4.19 11.96 5.79
C VAL A 166 5.24 10.97 6.28
N GLU A 167 6.27 11.45 6.94
CA GLU A 167 7.32 10.60 7.51
C GLU A 167 6.75 9.64 8.57
N THR A 168 5.96 10.17 9.49
CA THR A 168 5.32 9.38 10.55
C THR A 168 4.37 8.33 9.99
N SER A 169 3.62 8.66 8.93
CA SER A 169 2.68 7.72 8.31
C SER A 169 3.37 6.49 7.71
N SER A 170 4.64 6.61 7.29
CA SER A 170 5.43 5.48 6.78
C SER A 170 5.94 4.56 7.89
N LEU A 171 6.08 5.06 9.12
CA LEU A 171 6.56 4.29 10.27
C LEU A 171 5.49 3.36 10.87
N ILE A 172 4.21 3.78 10.86
CA ILE A 172 3.12 2.98 11.42
C ILE A 172 2.98 1.60 10.76
N PRO A 173 2.95 1.45 9.41
CA PRO A 173 2.92 0.13 8.78
C PRO A 173 4.19 -0.69 9.05
N TRP A 174 5.34 -0.04 9.29
CA TRP A 174 6.58 -0.74 9.68
C TRP A 174 6.45 -1.41 11.07
N ILE A 175 5.81 -0.73 12.03
CA ILE A 175 5.56 -1.29 13.37
C ILE A 175 4.61 -2.49 13.29
N THR A 176 3.50 -2.36 12.56
CA THR A 176 2.53 -3.47 12.43
C THR A 176 3.09 -4.63 11.63
N ALA A 177 3.94 -4.37 10.63
CA ALA A 177 4.67 -5.41 9.90
C ALA A 177 5.66 -6.14 10.81
N THR A 178 6.36 -5.40 11.69
CA THR A 178 7.25 -5.99 12.69
C THR A 178 6.46 -6.90 13.63
N ALA A 179 5.31 -6.45 14.13
CA ALA A 179 4.44 -7.27 14.96
C ALA A 179 3.97 -8.54 14.22
N PHE A 180 3.61 -8.42 12.93
CA PHE A 180 3.25 -9.57 12.10
C PHE A 180 4.40 -10.57 11.97
N LEU A 181 5.64 -10.09 11.74
CA LEU A 181 6.79 -10.98 11.58
C LEU A 181 7.05 -11.81 12.83
N HIS A 182 6.76 -11.26 14.02
CA HIS A 182 6.81 -12.01 15.28
C HIS A 182 5.65 -13.00 15.38
N SER A 183 4.40 -12.54 15.26
CA SER A 183 3.23 -13.40 15.42
C SER A 183 3.15 -14.51 14.36
N GLY A 184 3.54 -14.21 13.11
CA GLY A 184 3.52 -15.14 11.97
C GLY A 184 4.45 -16.35 12.13
N THR A 185 5.52 -16.24 12.94
CA THR A 185 6.37 -17.40 13.27
C THR A 185 5.68 -18.39 14.20
N ARG A 186 4.71 -17.92 14.99
CA ARG A 186 4.00 -18.68 16.01
C ARG A 186 2.70 -19.31 15.49
N VAL A 187 2.19 -18.88 14.33
CA VAL A 187 0.96 -19.43 13.72
C VAL A 187 1.03 -20.93 13.46
N HIS A 188 2.20 -21.45 13.09
CA HIS A 188 2.37 -22.90 12.90
C HIS A 188 2.23 -23.73 14.18
N TYR A 189 2.34 -23.11 15.36
CA TYR A 189 2.11 -23.73 16.66
C TYR A 189 0.67 -23.55 17.16
N GLY A 190 -0.22 -22.99 16.33
CA GLY A 190 -1.62 -22.74 16.69
C GLY A 190 -1.86 -21.44 17.47
N GLU A 191 -0.82 -20.64 17.73
CA GLU A 191 -0.95 -19.34 18.40
C GLU A 191 -1.27 -18.22 17.40
N TYR A 192 -1.93 -17.14 17.86
CA TYR A 192 -2.17 -15.92 17.07
C TYR A 192 -2.91 -16.10 15.73
N ARG A 193 -3.77 -17.12 15.60
CA ARG A 193 -4.51 -17.41 14.36
C ARG A 193 -5.42 -16.27 13.90
N PHE A 194 -5.97 -15.51 14.85
CA PHE A 194 -6.73 -14.28 14.57
C PHE A 194 -5.82 -13.04 14.40
N LEU A 195 -4.81 -12.89 15.27
CA LEU A 195 -3.96 -11.70 15.29
C LEU A 195 -3.06 -11.60 14.05
N ALA A 196 -2.52 -12.71 13.55
CA ALA A 196 -1.64 -12.69 12.38
C ALA A 196 -2.33 -12.17 11.10
N PRO A 197 -3.50 -12.68 10.66
CA PRO A 197 -4.18 -12.12 9.49
C PRO A 197 -4.63 -10.67 9.72
N MET A 198 -5.05 -10.33 10.95
CA MET A 198 -5.36 -8.94 11.32
C MET A 198 -4.16 -8.01 11.11
N LEU A 199 -2.97 -8.38 11.58
CA LEU A 199 -1.76 -7.57 11.43
C LEU A 199 -1.30 -7.43 9.98
N ALA A 200 -1.44 -8.48 9.16
CA ALA A 200 -1.17 -8.41 7.72
C ALA A 200 -2.11 -7.42 7.02
N ILE A 201 -3.40 -7.46 7.38
CA ILE A 201 -4.43 -6.58 6.83
C ILE A 201 -4.18 -5.12 7.24
N VAL A 202 -4.00 -4.89 8.54
CA VAL A 202 -3.78 -3.55 9.10
C VAL A 202 -2.51 -2.93 8.52
N SER A 203 -1.45 -3.69 8.33
CA SER A 203 -0.20 -3.17 7.74
C SER A 203 -0.43 -2.59 6.35
N PHE A 204 -1.18 -3.26 5.48
CA PHE A 204 -1.48 -2.73 4.15
C PHE A 204 -2.47 -1.58 4.18
N ILE A 205 -3.50 -1.64 5.02
CA ILE A 205 -4.43 -0.51 5.23
C ILE A 205 -3.65 0.75 5.65
N LEU A 206 -2.67 0.62 6.54
CA LEU A 206 -1.81 1.71 6.97
C LEU A 206 -0.89 2.24 5.86
N VAL A 207 -0.45 1.39 4.93
CA VAL A 207 0.26 1.83 3.73
C VAL A 207 -0.65 2.68 2.82
N ILE A 208 -1.91 2.30 2.64
CA ILE A 208 -2.89 3.10 1.90
C ILE A 208 -3.20 4.40 2.66
N PHE A 209 -3.27 4.35 3.98
CA PHE A 209 -3.40 5.54 4.82
C PHE A 209 -2.21 6.50 4.65
N ALA A 210 -0.95 6.01 4.60
CA ALA A 210 0.21 6.85 4.30
C ALA A 210 0.11 7.53 2.92
N THR A 211 -0.47 6.82 1.95
CA THR A 211 -0.76 7.38 0.62
C THR A 211 -1.85 8.45 0.68
N PHE A 212 -2.87 8.24 1.50
CA PHE A 212 -3.90 9.25 1.75
C PHE A 212 -3.31 10.50 2.41
N VAL A 213 -2.46 10.36 3.43
CA VAL A 213 -1.80 11.48 4.12
C VAL A 213 -0.96 12.31 3.13
N THR A 214 -0.21 11.67 2.25
CA THR A 214 0.63 12.35 1.24
C THR A 214 -0.13 13.01 0.10
N ARG A 215 -1.30 12.47 -0.29
CA ARG A 215 -2.03 12.90 -1.51
C ARG A 215 -3.31 13.68 -1.25
N SER A 216 -3.83 13.65 -0.03
CA SER A 216 -5.10 14.31 0.31
C SER A 216 -5.01 15.83 0.40
N GLY A 217 -3.83 16.39 0.68
CA GLY A 217 -3.66 17.83 0.91
C GLY A 217 -4.30 18.34 2.21
N MET A 218 -4.80 17.42 3.05
CA MET A 218 -5.42 17.74 4.35
C MET A 218 -4.42 18.08 5.46
N TRP A 219 -3.20 17.57 5.33
CA TRP A 219 -2.16 17.70 6.35
C TRP A 219 -1.14 18.72 5.88
N VAL A 220 -0.65 19.56 6.78
CA VAL A 220 0.48 20.45 6.50
C VAL A 220 1.76 19.61 6.55
N SER A 221 2.35 19.37 5.39
CA SER A 221 3.65 18.73 5.23
C SER A 221 4.45 19.49 4.18
N VAL A 222 5.78 19.46 4.32
CA VAL A 222 6.69 19.93 3.26
C VAL A 222 6.52 19.14 1.94
N HIS A 223 5.79 18.01 2.00
CA HIS A 223 5.47 17.13 0.89
C HIS A 223 4.02 17.26 0.38
N SER A 224 3.17 18.08 1.00
CA SER A 224 1.75 18.21 0.67
C SER A 224 1.42 19.55 0.05
N TRP A 225 0.50 19.55 -0.91
CA TRP A 225 -0.06 20.76 -1.50
C TRP A 225 -1.37 21.10 -0.79
N GLN A 226 -1.59 22.37 -0.44
CA GLN A 226 -2.77 22.81 0.34
C GLN A 226 -4.01 22.76 -0.55
N ASP A 227 -4.93 21.84 -0.24
CA ASP A 227 -6.36 21.76 -0.61
C ASP A 227 -6.79 20.29 -0.70
N LEU A 228 -8.04 19.97 -0.30
CA LEU A 228 -8.58 18.62 -0.45
C LEU A 228 -8.70 18.27 -1.94
N THR A 229 -7.84 17.37 -2.40
CA THR A 229 -7.83 16.97 -3.80
C THR A 229 -8.91 15.94 -4.11
N PHE A 230 -9.40 15.95 -5.35
CA PHE A 230 -10.29 14.90 -5.87
C PHE A 230 -9.67 13.50 -5.70
N GLU A 231 -8.36 13.35 -5.93
CA GLU A 231 -7.61 12.12 -5.68
C GLU A 231 -7.66 11.69 -4.21
N GLY A 232 -7.45 12.63 -3.28
CA GLY A 232 -7.55 12.39 -1.85
C GLY A 232 -8.88 11.77 -1.47
N THR A 233 -9.97 12.28 -2.05
CA THR A 233 -11.32 11.76 -1.83
C THR A 233 -11.49 10.33 -2.36
N LEU A 234 -10.96 10.04 -3.57
CA LEU A 234 -10.99 8.68 -4.13
C LEU A 234 -10.18 7.69 -3.27
N ILE A 235 -9.00 8.09 -2.80
CA ILE A 235 -8.16 7.27 -1.92
C ILE A 235 -8.86 7.05 -0.58
N ALA A 236 -9.54 8.05 -0.01
CA ALA A 236 -10.32 7.90 1.21
C ALA A 236 -11.46 6.90 1.06
N PHE A 237 -12.21 6.96 -0.05
CA PHE A 237 -13.28 6.02 -0.33
C PHE A 237 -12.74 4.58 -0.49
N PHE A 238 -11.62 4.43 -1.19
CA PHE A 238 -10.95 3.14 -1.32
C PHE A 238 -10.46 2.59 0.02
N LEU A 239 -9.87 3.44 0.86
CA LEU A 239 -9.47 3.10 2.22
C LEU A 239 -10.67 2.64 3.05
N ALA A 240 -11.81 3.33 2.97
CA ALA A 240 -13.05 2.96 3.66
C ALA A 240 -13.57 1.59 3.20
N ILE A 241 -13.52 1.28 1.90
CA ILE A 241 -13.89 -0.04 1.37
C ILE A 241 -12.95 -1.12 1.89
N LEU A 242 -11.64 -0.90 1.86
CA LEU A 242 -10.65 -1.87 2.35
C LEU A 242 -10.85 -2.15 3.84
N VAL A 243 -11.03 -1.10 4.65
CA VAL A 243 -11.32 -1.22 6.08
C VAL A 243 -12.63 -1.96 6.31
N GLY A 244 -13.72 -1.54 5.66
CA GLY A 244 -15.05 -2.13 5.83
C GLY A 244 -15.09 -3.60 5.45
N SER A 245 -14.59 -3.95 4.27
CA SER A 245 -14.54 -5.35 3.81
C SER A 245 -13.66 -6.23 4.71
N SER A 246 -12.51 -5.71 5.15
CA SER A 246 -11.61 -6.45 6.05
C SER A 246 -12.22 -6.65 7.43
N LEU A 247 -12.90 -5.64 7.99
CA LEU A 247 -13.59 -5.74 9.28
C LEU A 247 -14.69 -6.79 9.23
N VAL A 248 -15.51 -6.78 8.18
CA VAL A 248 -16.57 -7.80 8.00
C VAL A 248 -16.00 -9.21 8.02
N LEU A 249 -14.89 -9.46 7.31
CA LEU A 249 -14.24 -10.78 7.29
C LEU A 249 -13.62 -11.15 8.63
N LEU A 250 -12.92 -10.22 9.29
CA LEU A 250 -12.32 -10.45 10.60
C LEU A 250 -13.39 -10.73 11.66
N THR A 251 -14.44 -9.93 11.71
CA THR A 251 -15.56 -10.12 12.64
C THR A 251 -16.26 -11.45 12.41
N ARG A 252 -16.54 -11.80 11.15
CA ARG A 252 -17.09 -13.11 10.81
C ARG A 252 -16.21 -14.25 11.33
N ARG A 253 -14.90 -14.17 11.08
CA ARG A 253 -13.95 -15.20 11.52
C ARG A 253 -13.88 -15.33 13.04
N TYR A 254 -13.92 -14.21 13.75
CA TYR A 254 -13.92 -14.17 15.21
C TYR A 254 -15.11 -14.94 15.81
N PHE A 255 -16.31 -14.74 15.25
CA PHE A 255 -17.50 -15.45 15.71
C PHE A 255 -17.47 -16.95 15.37
N GLU A 256 -17.01 -17.32 14.17
CA GLU A 256 -16.87 -18.74 13.77
C GLU A 256 -15.93 -19.51 14.71
N GLU A 257 -14.83 -18.90 15.14
CA GLU A 257 -13.84 -19.51 16.06
C GLU A 257 -14.41 -19.67 17.48
N ASN A 258 -15.18 -18.69 17.97
CA ASN A 258 -15.84 -18.76 19.27
C ASN A 258 -16.96 -19.82 19.30
N ASP A 259 -17.80 -19.88 18.27
CA ASP A 259 -18.88 -20.88 18.16
C ASP A 259 -18.34 -22.32 18.05
N GLY A 260 -17.17 -22.49 17.41
CA GLY A 260 -16.47 -23.78 17.33
C GLY A 260 -15.87 -24.22 18.67
N SER A 261 -15.36 -23.28 19.47
CA SER A 261 -14.79 -23.56 20.79
C SER A 261 -15.84 -24.09 21.78
N ASP A 262 -17.04 -23.51 21.77
CA ASP A 262 -18.15 -23.86 22.67
C ASP A 262 -18.70 -25.27 22.39
N LYS A 263 -18.74 -25.68 21.12
CA LYS A 263 -19.13 -27.04 20.69
C LYS A 263 -18.09 -28.11 21.05
N SER A 264 -16.80 -27.76 21.07
CA SER A 264 -15.72 -28.69 21.42
C SER A 264 -15.63 -28.97 22.94
N GLY A 265 -16.03 -27.99 23.76
CA GLY A 265 -16.13 -28.14 25.21
C GLY A 265 -17.22 -29.11 25.64
N GLN A 266 -18.41 -29.03 25.04
CA GLN A 266 -19.53 -29.92 25.37
C GLN A 266 -19.30 -31.40 25.04
N HIS A 267 -18.36 -31.72 24.14
CA HIS A 267 -18.08 -33.10 23.75
C HIS A 267 -17.01 -33.78 24.61
N LYS A 268 -16.25 -33.02 25.41
CA LYS A 268 -15.28 -33.55 26.40
C LYS A 268 -15.90 -33.88 27.75
N ASP A 269 -17.11 -33.38 28.02
CA ASP A 269 -17.83 -33.55 29.28
C ASP A 269 -18.95 -34.61 29.23
N ARG A 270 -18.95 -35.50 28.23
CA ARG A 270 -19.84 -36.68 28.12
C ARG A 270 -19.03 -37.95 27.91
#